data_AF-A0A840PTN6-F1
#
_entry.id   AF-A0A840PTN6-F1
#
_cell.length_a   1.000
_cell.length_b   1.000
_cell.length_c   1.000
_cell.angle_alpha   90.00
_cell.angle_beta   90.00
_cell.angle_gamma   90.00
#
_symmetry.space_group_name_H-M   'P 1'
#
loop_
_entity.id
_entity.type
_entity.pdbx_description
1 polymer ?
#
loop_
_entity_poly.entity_id
_entity_poly.type
_entity_poly.pdbx_seq_one_letter_code
_entity_poly.pdbx_strand_id
1 'polypeptide(L)' 'MNMKPATNRMLTRIKDVYLYIRENGTVTTQDLVEEFNITPRTIQRDLNVLAFNNLVESPSRGKWTTTKKKVKLTS' A
#
# COMPACT_ATOMS: atom_id res chain seq x y z
N MET A 1 19.16 -6.70 13.61
CA MET A 1 18.73 -7.92 12.89
C MET A 1 18.81 -7.66 11.40
N ASN A 2 19.61 -8.45 10.66
CA ASN A 2 19.66 -8.34 9.19
C ASN A 2 18.37 -8.91 8.60
N MET A 3 17.48 -8.05 8.08
CA MET A 3 16.31 -8.48 7.32
C MET A 3 16.76 -9.20 6.04
N LYS A 4 16.08 -10.29 5.67
CA LYS A 4 16.35 -10.97 4.40
C LYS A 4 16.07 -10.02 3.22
N PRO A 5 16.87 -10.05 2.14
CA PRO A 5 16.70 -9.13 1.00
C PRO A 5 15.28 -9.12 0.40
N ALA A 6 14.62 -10.27 0.35
CA ALA A 6 13.24 -10.38 -0.13
C ALA A 6 12.23 -9.64 0.78
N THR A 7 12.42 -9.72 2.10
CA THR A 7 11.60 -9.00 3.08
C THR A 7 11.77 -7.49 2.92
N ASN A 8 13.00 -7.02 2.65
CA ASN A 8 13.25 -5.60 2.45
C ASN A 8 12.50 -5.06 1.21
N ARG A 9 12.60 -5.76 0.07
CA ARG A 9 11.89 -5.37 -1.16
C ARG A 9 10.37 -5.34 -0.97
N MET A 10 9.82 -6.29 -0.22
CA MET A 10 8.38 -6.31 0.09
C MET A 10 7.97 -5.11 0.93
N LEU A 11 8.74 -4.78 1.97
CA LEU A 11 8.44 -3.64 2.85
C LEU A 11 8.58 -2.31 2.11
N THR A 12 9.59 -2.16 1.25
CA THR A 12 9.73 -1.00 0.36
C THR A 12 8.48 -0.84 -0.51
N ARG A 13 8.06 -1.91 -1.20
CA ARG A 13 6.87 -1.87 -2.05
C ARG A 13 5.60 -1.50 -1.27
N ILE A 14 5.40 -2.04 -0.07
CA ILE A 14 4.23 -1.71 0.78
C ILE A 14 4.26 -0.22 1.16
N LYS A 15 5.44 0.34 1.48
CA LYS A 15 5.61 1.77 1.76
C LYS A 15 5.26 2.60 0.52
N ASP A 16 5.73 2.20 -0.65
CA ASP A 16 5.50 2.93 -1.90
C ASP A 16 4.01 2.91 -2.30
N VAL A 17 3.32 1.77 -2.15
CA VAL A 17 1.85 1.68 -2.35
C VAL A 17 1.11 2.66 -1.43
N TYR A 18 1.48 2.74 -0.15
CA TYR A 18 0.87 3.71 0.76
C TYR A 18 1.09 5.16 0.33
N LEU A 19 2.32 5.51 -0.07
CA LEU A 19 2.65 6.86 -0.53
C LEU A 19 1.86 7.24 -1.79
N TYR A 20 1.76 6.31 -2.75
CA TYR A 20 0.98 6.51 -3.97
C TYR A 20 -0.49 6.81 -3.67
N ILE A 21 -1.14 6.03 -2.79
CA ILE A 21 -2.53 6.27 -2.37
C ILE A 21 -2.65 7.64 -1.69
N ARG A 22 -1.68 7.99 -0.83
CA ARG A 22 -1.68 9.27 -0.11
C ARG A 22 -1.59 10.47 -1.05
N GLU A 23 -0.79 10.36 -2.11
CA GLU A 23 -0.57 11.43 -3.09
C GLU A 23 -1.74 11.57 -4.07
N ASN A 24 -2.36 10.45 -4.47
CA ASN A 24 -3.44 10.42 -5.47
C ASN A 24 -4.85 10.41 -4.86
N GLY A 25 -4.98 10.28 -3.53
CA GLY A 25 -6.25 10.30 -2.82
C GLY A 25 -6.97 8.95 -2.80
N THR A 26 -8.04 8.80 -3.58
CA THR A 26 -8.77 7.52 -3.70
C THR A 26 -8.41 6.87 -5.02
N VAL A 27 -7.87 5.66 -4.95
CA VAL A 27 -7.43 4.89 -6.13
C VAL A 27 -8.16 3.55 -6.22
N THR A 28 -8.09 2.91 -7.37
CA THR A 28 -8.58 1.55 -7.58
C THR A 28 -7.47 0.51 -7.42
N THR A 29 -7.85 -0.75 -7.25
CA THR A 29 -6.89 -1.86 -7.28
C THR A 29 -6.18 -1.97 -8.62
N GLN A 30 -6.84 -1.54 -9.71
CA GLN A 30 -6.28 -1.58 -11.06
C GLN A 30 -5.21 -0.50 -11.25
N ASP A 31 -5.43 0.71 -10.74
CA ASP A 31 -4.45 1.81 -10.77
C ASP A 31 -3.12 1.34 -10.14
N LEU A 32 -3.20 0.64 -9.01
CA LEU A 32 -2.04 0.09 -8.30
C LEU A 32 -1.38 -1.08 -9.05
N VAL A 33 -2.13 -1.90 -9.77
CA VAL A 33 -1.58 -2.98 -10.59
C VAL A 33 -0.77 -2.41 -11.75
N GLU A 34 -1.30 -1.36 -12.39
CA GLU A 34 -0.67 -0.68 -13.52
C GLU A 34 0.58 0.09 -13.07
N GLU A 35 0.49 0.90 -12.01
CA GLU A 35 1.61 1.67 -11.47
C GLU A 35 2.78 0.79 -11.05
N PHE A 36 2.52 -0.28 -10.29
CA PHE A 36 3.56 -1.11 -9.71
C PHE A 36 3.96 -2.31 -10.58
N ASN A 37 3.28 -2.53 -11.71
CA ASN A 37 3.46 -3.65 -12.63
C ASN A 37 3.54 -5.01 -11.90
N ILE A 38 2.57 -5.26 -11.01
CA ILE A 38 2.47 -6.50 -10.22
C ILE A 38 1.05 -7.04 -10.21
N THR A 39 0.92 -8.34 -9.93
CA THR A 39 -0.38 -9.01 -9.97
C THR A 39 -1.39 -8.42 -8.97
N PRO A 40 -2.70 -8.44 -9.28
CA PRO A 40 -3.75 -8.02 -8.35
C PRO A 40 -3.67 -8.74 -6.99
N ARG A 41 -3.24 -10.00 -6.97
CA ARG A 41 -3.04 -10.79 -5.74
C ARG A 41 -1.96 -10.18 -4.85
N THR A 42 -0.86 -9.68 -5.42
CA THR A 42 0.22 -9.04 -4.67
C THR A 42 -0.25 -7.70 -4.11
N ILE A 43 -0.91 -6.87 -4.93
CA ILE A 43 -1.50 -5.60 -4.48
C ILE A 43 -2.48 -5.82 -3.33
N GLN A 44 -3.38 -6.80 -3.45
CA GLN A 44 -4.36 -7.08 -2.39
C GLN A 44 -3.68 -7.51 -1.08
N ARG A 45 -2.57 -8.26 -1.14
CA ARG A 45 -1.80 -8.62 0.06
C ARG A 45 -1.17 -7.40 0.73
N ASP A 46 -0.57 -6.52 -0.07
CA ASP A 46 0.05 -5.30 0.43
C ASP A 46 -1.01 -4.36 1.05
N LEU A 47 -2.16 -4.20 0.38
CA LEU A 47 -3.31 -3.46 0.90
C LEU A 47 -3.85 -4.05 2.20
N ASN A 48 -3.90 -5.39 2.32
CA ASN A 48 -4.33 -6.04 3.55
C ASN A 48 -3.37 -5.75 4.71
N VAL A 49 -2.06 -5.68 4.47
CA VAL A 49 -1.08 -5.27 5.50
C VAL A 49 -1.33 -3.82 5.92
N LEU A 50 -1.51 -2.91 4.97
CA LEU A 50 -1.79 -1.50 5.27
C LEU A 50 -3.12 -1.32 6.02
N ALA A 51 -4.17 -2.02 5.60
CA ALA A 51 -5.49 -1.97 6.22
C ALA A 51 -5.49 -2.54 7.64
N PHE A 52 -4.82 -3.67 7.87
CA PHE A 52 -4.61 -4.24 9.20
C PHE A 52 -3.92 -3.24 10.15
N ASN A 53 -3.02 -2.42 9.61
CA ASN A 53 -2.31 -1.37 10.37
C ASN A 53 -3.09 -0.04 10.45
N ASN A 54 -4.33 0.00 9.97
CA ASN A 54 -5.19 1.19 9.93
C ASN A 54 -4.56 2.36 9.17
N LEU A 55 -3.83 2.08 8.09
CA LEU A 55 -3.16 3.09 7.23
C LEU A 55 -3.99 3.40 5.99
N VAL A 56 -4.73 2.42 5.47
CA VAL A 56 -5.67 2.57 4.36
C VAL A 56 -7.00 1.92 4.69
N GLU A 57 -8.05 2.35 4.01
CA GLU A 57 -9.40 1.80 4.10
C GLU A 57 -10.05 1.73 2.72
N SER A 58 -11.12 0.93 2.60
CA SER A 58 -11.87 0.76 1.35
C SER A 58 -13.24 1.46 1.47
N PRO A 59 -13.40 2.69 0.94
CA PRO A 59 -14.68 3.41 1.03
C PRO A 59 -15.77 2.76 0.16
N SER A 60 -15.38 2.00 -0.86
CA SER A 60 -16.27 1.18 -1.69
C SER A 60 -15.46 0.05 -2.34
N ARG A 61 -16.14 -1.02 -2.76
CA ARG A 61 -15.49 -2.23 -3.28
C ARG A 61 -14.44 -1.89 -4.35
N GLY A 62 -13.21 -2.35 -4.11
CA GLY A 62 -12.09 -2.20 -5.04
C GLY A 62 -11.42 -0.82 -5.04
N LYS A 63 -11.95 0.16 -4.29
CA LYS A 63 -11.34 1.47 -4.08
C LYS A 63 -10.64 1.54 -2.73
N TRP A 64 -9.57 2.33 -2.65
CA TRP A 64 -8.71 2.47 -1.49
C TRP A 64 -8.32 3.92 -1.27
N THR A 65 -8.31 4.35 -0.01
CA THR A 65 -7.84 5.68 0.40
C THR A 65 -7.09 5.59 1.73
N THR A 66 -6.29 6.60 2.07
CA THR A 66 -5.58 6.64 3.37
C THR A 66 -6.53 7.01 4.50
N THR A 67 -6.30 6.45 5.69
CA THR A 67 -7.02 6.88 6.89
C THR A 67 -6.46 8.20 7.43
N LYS A 68 -7.10 8.73 8.49
CA LYS A 68 -6.62 9.94 9.21
C LYS A 68 -5.48 9.64 10.21
N LYS A 69 -4.99 8.39 10.28
CA LYS A 69 -3.93 8.01 11.23
C LYS A 69 -2.66 8.83 10.95
N LYS A 70 -2.13 9.52 11.97
CA LYS A 70 -0.87 10.26 11.84
C LYS A 70 0.29 9.28 11.69
N VAL A 71 1.06 9.41 10.61
CA VAL A 71 2.26 8.60 10.33
C VAL A 71 3.47 9.52 10.25
N LYS A 72 4.56 9.16 10.92
CA LYS A 72 5.86 9.82 10.71
C LYS A 72 6.50 9.21 9.47
N LEU A 73 6.69 10.01 8.43
CA LEU A 73 7.50 9.60 7.28
C LEU A 73 8.97 9.78 7.64
N THR A 74 9.74 8.71 7.59
CA THR A 74 11.19 8.75 7.68
C THR A 74 11.78 8.42 6.32
N SER A 75 12.78 9.21 5.92
CA SER A 75 13.59 9.02 4.72
C SER A 75 14.44 7.77 4.82
#